data_AF-A0A942DTB8-F1
#
_entry.id   AF-A0A942DTB8-F1
#
_cell.length_a   1.000
_cell.length_b   1.000
_cell.length_c   1.000
_cell.angle_alpha   90.00
_cell.angle_beta   90.00
_cell.angle_gamma   90.00
#
_symmetry.space_group_name_H-M   'P 1'
#
loop_
_entity.id
_entity.type
_entity.pdbx_description
1 polymer ?
#
loop_
_entity_poly.entity_id
_entity_poly.type
_entity_poly.pdbx_seq_one_letter_code
_entity_poly.pdbx_strand_id
1 'polypeptide(L)'
;MEKVLQNCFYVQNTDKNGNTGGKPPIRYDRRFTTYLTEGANNHIKQLKDRDQIQIAHDDFIYWCMNEYLKNGASTVLVNTLNKNICIIGHQCHVMNSAKKMAAMFVAHIPHKPPPTVFAAYMFSNMVSLGWLEGLKRCKNPECQQFFIGRSNVKWCSTSCGSLYRVRQKRKRDKQ
;
A
#
# COMPACT_ATOMS: atom_id res chain seq x y z
N MET A 1 1.09 -14.14 -24.79
CA MET A 1 0.45 -12.82 -24.84
C MET A 1 1.14 -11.96 -23.77
N GLU A 2 2.27 -11.34 -24.12
CA GLU A 2 3.01 -10.46 -23.22
C GLU A 2 2.15 -9.25 -22.92
N LYS A 3 1.46 -9.27 -21.78
CA LYS A 3 0.81 -8.09 -21.26
C LYS A 3 1.91 -7.10 -20.93
N VAL A 4 2.01 -6.03 -21.72
CA VAL A 4 2.49 -4.74 -21.21
C VAL A 4 1.45 -4.28 -20.17
N LEU A 5 1.43 -4.95 -19.01
CA LEU A 5 0.78 -4.42 -17.82
C LEU A 5 1.50 -3.10 -17.58
N GLN A 6 0.77 -1.99 -17.67
CA GLN A 6 1.29 -0.71 -17.22
C GLN A 6 1.86 -0.93 -15.81
N ASN A 7 3.19 -0.86 -15.67
CA ASN A 7 3.87 -1.03 -14.39
C ASN A 7 3.77 0.27 -13.56
N CYS A 8 2.64 0.95 -13.68
CA CYS A 8 2.27 2.15 -12.95
C CYS A 8 0.77 2.42 -13.11
N PHE A 9 0.22 3.23 -12.22
CA PHE A 9 -1.13 3.80 -12.34
C PHE A 9 -1.10 5.30 -12.09
N TYR A 10 -2.13 6.00 -12.54
CA TYR A 10 -2.20 7.46 -12.50
C TYR A 10 -3.37 7.93 -11.65
N VAL A 11 -3.13 8.92 -10.82
CA VAL A 11 -4.13 9.51 -9.93
C VAL A 11 -4.11 11.02 -10.07
N GLN A 12 -5.29 11.63 -10.05
CA GLN A 12 -5.48 13.06 -10.06
C GLN A 12 -6.51 13.43 -8.99
N ASN A 13 -6.17 14.39 -8.14
CA ASN A 13 -7.11 14.89 -7.15
C ASN A 13 -7.96 15.99 -7.78
N THR A 14 -9.26 15.97 -7.51
CA THR A 14 -10.15 17.05 -7.91
C THR A 14 -10.22 18.14 -6.83
N ASP A 15 -10.61 19.34 -7.23
CA ASP A 15 -11.05 20.39 -6.34
C ASP A 15 -12.51 20.17 -5.89
N LYS A 16 -13.02 21.10 -5.08
CA LYS A 16 -14.38 21.09 -4.55
C LYS A 16 -15.48 21.09 -5.62
N ASN A 17 -15.16 21.50 -6.85
CA ASN A 17 -16.07 21.55 -7.99
C ASN A 17 -15.87 20.35 -8.94
N GLY A 18 -14.99 19.39 -8.59
CA GLY A 18 -14.66 18.26 -9.46
C GLY A 18 -13.63 18.59 -10.55
N ASN A 19 -13.06 19.79 -10.56
CA ASN A 19 -12.06 20.18 -11.55
C ASN A 19 -10.65 19.77 -11.11
N THR A 20 -9.79 19.46 -12.07
CA THR A 20 -8.42 19.00 -11.77
C THR A 20 -7.36 20.10 -11.79
N GLY A 21 -7.80 21.36 -11.97
CA GLY A 21 -6.94 22.55 -11.88
C GLY A 21 -5.77 22.56 -12.89
N GLY A 22 -5.84 21.80 -13.97
CA GLY A 22 -4.79 21.71 -15.00
C GLY A 22 -3.49 21.03 -14.56
N LYS A 23 -3.43 20.48 -13.34
CA LYS A 23 -2.23 19.77 -12.85
C LYS A 23 -2.11 18.42 -13.54
N PRO A 24 -0.91 17.97 -13.94
CA PRO A 24 -0.75 16.65 -14.53
C PRO A 24 -1.09 15.54 -13.50
N PRO A 25 -1.63 14.39 -13.94
CA PRO A 25 -1.81 13.23 -13.08
C PRO A 25 -0.50 12.77 -12.43
N ILE A 26 -0.59 12.33 -11.18
CA ILE A 26 0.52 11.76 -10.43
C ILE A 26 0.69 10.29 -10.82
N ARG A 27 1.91 9.92 -11.22
CA ARG A 27 2.28 8.53 -11.55
C ARG A 27 2.75 7.80 -10.30
N TYR A 28 2.12 6.67 -10.01
CA TYR A 28 2.52 5.73 -8.97
C TYR A 28 3.14 4.50 -9.59
N ASP A 29 4.34 4.15 -9.16
CA ASP A 29 5.06 2.93 -9.55
C ASP A 29 5.45 2.10 -8.32
N ARG A 30 6.17 0.99 -8.56
CA ARG A 30 6.56 0.04 -7.50
C ARG A 30 7.28 0.69 -6.32
N ARG A 31 7.96 1.83 -6.48
CA ARG A 31 8.65 2.51 -5.36
C ARG A 31 7.69 2.95 -4.27
N PHE A 32 6.41 3.16 -4.61
CA PHE A 32 5.39 3.55 -3.65
C PHE A 32 4.88 2.39 -2.78
N THR A 33 5.35 1.15 -2.94
CA THR A 33 5.00 0.07 -2.00
C THR A 33 5.39 0.40 -0.56
N THR A 34 6.40 1.24 -0.38
CA THR A 34 6.81 1.74 0.93
C THR A 34 5.67 2.46 1.65
N TYR A 35 4.83 3.19 0.92
CA TYR A 35 3.65 3.88 1.46
C TYR A 35 2.74 2.96 2.26
N LEU A 36 2.38 1.80 1.68
CA LEU A 36 1.52 0.82 2.36
C LEU A 36 2.25 0.19 3.54
N THR A 37 3.51 -0.22 3.36
CA THR A 37 4.26 -0.83 4.47
C THR A 37 4.48 0.16 5.62
N GLU A 38 4.75 1.43 5.35
CA GLU A 38 4.93 2.47 6.35
C GLU A 38 3.61 2.77 7.06
N GLY A 39 2.50 2.95 6.33
CA GLY A 39 1.18 3.16 6.92
C GLY A 39 0.79 2.03 7.90
N ALA A 40 0.89 0.77 7.46
CA ALA A 40 0.63 -0.37 8.35
C ALA A 40 1.59 -0.45 9.54
N ASN A 41 2.86 -0.08 9.34
CA ASN A 41 3.85 -0.09 10.42
C ASN A 41 3.67 1.08 11.40
N ASN A 42 3.10 2.20 10.95
CA ASN A 42 2.78 3.33 11.81
C ASN A 42 1.61 2.99 12.74
N HIS A 43 0.61 2.25 12.25
CA HIS A 43 -0.41 1.62 13.11
C HIS A 43 0.23 0.75 14.20
N ILE A 44 1.16 -0.15 13.84
CA ILE A 44 1.85 -1.03 14.80
C ILE A 44 2.64 -0.22 15.85
N LYS A 45 3.27 0.88 15.44
CA LYS A 45 4.10 1.72 16.31
C LYS A 45 3.30 2.65 17.22
N GLN A 46 2.00 2.88 16.94
CA GLN A 46 1.16 3.81 17.70
C GLN A 46 1.81 5.19 17.88
N LEU A 47 2.22 5.82 16.78
CA LEU A 47 2.90 7.12 16.80
C LEU A 47 2.03 8.19 17.47
N LYS A 48 2.62 8.98 18.39
CA LYS A 48 1.90 9.90 19.28
C LYS A 48 1.43 11.22 18.63
N ASP A 49 1.99 11.59 17.48
CA ASP A 49 1.75 12.89 16.82
C ASP A 49 0.89 12.78 15.54
N ARG A 50 0.06 11.74 15.44
CA ARG A 50 -0.81 11.50 14.28
C ARG A 50 -2.17 12.15 14.49
N ASP A 51 -2.68 12.85 13.47
CA ASP A 51 -4.07 13.30 13.48
C ASP A 51 -5.06 12.14 13.25
N GLN A 52 -6.35 12.36 13.53
CA GLN A 52 -7.38 11.32 13.41
C GLN A 52 -7.53 10.77 11.98
N ILE A 53 -7.29 11.60 10.96
CA ILE A 53 -7.39 11.20 9.55
C ILE A 53 -6.23 10.27 9.21
N GLN A 54 -5.03 10.60 9.67
CA GLN A 54 -3.83 9.77 9.52
C GLN A 54 -3.98 8.44 10.26
N ILE A 55 -4.53 8.44 11.47
CA ILE A 55 -4.80 7.21 12.24
C ILE A 55 -5.77 6.32 11.47
N ALA A 56 -6.93 6.85 11.06
CA ALA A 56 -7.92 6.08 10.30
C ALA A 56 -7.34 5.53 8.97
N HIS A 57 -6.46 6.29 8.33
CA HIS A 57 -5.77 5.86 7.13
C HIS A 57 -4.79 4.70 7.40
N ASP A 58 -3.92 4.83 8.39
CA ASP A 58 -2.96 3.79 8.81
C ASP A 58 -3.67 2.50 9.26
N ASP A 59 -4.74 2.63 10.05
CA ASP A 59 -5.56 1.53 10.53
C ASP A 59 -6.16 0.74 9.38
N PHE A 60 -6.68 1.45 8.37
CA PHE A 60 -7.26 0.81 7.20
C PHE A 60 -6.20 0.12 6.33
N ILE A 61 -5.02 0.73 6.14
CA ILE A 61 -3.90 0.08 5.46
C ILE A 61 -3.49 -1.19 6.21
N TYR A 62 -3.33 -1.11 7.54
CA TYR A 62 -2.99 -2.25 8.38
C TYR A 62 -4.00 -3.38 8.22
N TRP A 63 -5.30 -3.06 8.26
CA TRP A 63 -6.37 -4.03 8.07
C TRP A 63 -6.27 -4.72 6.69
N CYS A 64 -6.13 -3.95 5.61
CA CYS A 64 -6.00 -4.51 4.25
C CYS A 64 -4.80 -5.46 4.14
N MET A 65 -3.64 -5.03 4.62
CA MET A 65 -2.40 -5.83 4.56
C MET A 65 -2.47 -7.08 5.43
N ASN A 66 -3.10 -7.00 6.60
CA ASN A 66 -3.28 -8.13 7.50
C ASN A 66 -4.26 -9.16 6.92
N GLU A 67 -5.40 -8.69 6.40
CA GLU A 67 -6.41 -9.54 5.77
C GLU A 67 -5.84 -10.25 4.55
N TYR A 68 -5.15 -9.50 3.67
CA TYR A 68 -4.51 -10.08 2.48
C TYR A 68 -3.41 -11.09 2.81
N LEU A 69 -2.59 -10.80 3.83
CA LEU A 69 -1.53 -11.73 4.24
C LEU A 69 -2.10 -13.04 4.80
N LYS A 70 -3.25 -12.98 5.50
CA LYS A 70 -3.89 -14.15 6.11
C LYS A 70 -4.73 -14.95 5.13
N ASN A 71 -5.55 -14.25 4.34
CA ASN A 71 -6.65 -14.84 3.58
C ASN A 71 -6.53 -14.60 2.07
N GLY A 72 -5.47 -13.93 1.61
CA GLY A 72 -5.32 -13.54 0.20
C GLY A 72 -6.40 -12.55 -0.24
N ALA A 73 -6.81 -12.62 -1.51
CA ALA A 73 -7.90 -11.82 -2.06
C ALA A 73 -9.27 -12.34 -1.61
N SER A 74 -9.55 -12.29 -0.31
CA SER A 74 -10.80 -12.76 0.28
C SER A 74 -12.00 -11.91 -0.17
N THR A 75 -13.21 -12.50 -0.18
CA THR A 75 -14.45 -11.77 -0.51
C THR A 75 -14.67 -10.56 0.41
N VAL A 76 -14.30 -10.68 1.68
CA VAL A 76 -14.38 -9.58 2.67
C VAL A 76 -13.49 -8.42 2.26
N LEU A 77 -12.23 -8.72 1.89
CA LEU A 77 -11.28 -7.73 1.40
C LEU A 77 -11.79 -7.05 0.12
N VAL A 78 -12.17 -7.83 -0.89
CA VAL A 78 -12.64 -7.32 -2.18
C VAL A 78 -13.88 -6.43 -2.01
N ASN A 79 -14.87 -6.86 -1.23
CA ASN A 79 -16.08 -6.09 -1.00
C ASN A 79 -15.79 -4.77 -0.26
N THR A 80 -14.87 -4.80 0.71
CA THR A 80 -14.46 -3.60 1.46
C THR A 80 -13.71 -2.62 0.58
N LEU A 81 -12.80 -3.10 -0.27
CA LEU A 81 -12.09 -2.27 -1.23
C LEU A 81 -13.07 -1.65 -2.22
N ASN A 82 -13.96 -2.45 -2.83
CA ASN A 82 -14.98 -1.98 -3.77
C ASN A 82 -15.91 -0.91 -3.17
N LYS A 83 -16.32 -1.08 -1.91
CA LYS A 83 -17.13 -0.08 -1.19
C LYS A 83 -16.40 1.26 -1.04
N ASN A 84 -15.09 1.25 -0.85
CA ASN A 84 -14.31 2.48 -0.68
C ASN A 84 -13.98 3.14 -2.02
N ILE A 85 -13.66 2.35 -3.06
CA ILE A 85 -13.24 2.89 -4.36
C ILE A 85 -14.41 3.25 -5.29
N CYS A 86 -15.66 2.94 -4.93
CA CYS A 86 -16.82 3.21 -5.78
C CYS A 86 -17.02 4.70 -6.10
N ILE A 87 -16.47 5.60 -5.28
CA ILE A 87 -16.53 7.05 -5.50
C ILE A 87 -15.43 7.57 -6.45
N ILE A 88 -14.50 6.70 -6.87
CA ILE A 88 -13.38 7.09 -7.73
C ILE A 88 -13.84 7.08 -9.18
N GLY A 89 -13.84 8.26 -9.81
CA GLY A 89 -14.07 8.39 -11.24
C GLY A 89 -12.85 7.92 -12.02
N HIS A 90 -13.05 7.38 -13.22
CA HIS A 90 -11.95 7.07 -14.13
C HIS A 90 -12.16 7.85 -15.43
N GLN A 91 -11.11 8.52 -15.89
CA GLN A 91 -11.12 9.25 -17.15
C GLN A 91 -9.93 8.84 -18.02
N CYS A 92 -10.13 8.83 -19.33
CA CYS A 92 -9.06 8.62 -20.28
C CYS A 92 -8.40 9.96 -20.63
N HIS A 93 -7.11 10.08 -20.37
CA HIS A 93 -6.31 11.26 -20.71
C HIS A 93 -5.37 10.92 -21.86
N VAL A 94 -5.19 11.85 -22.79
CA VAL A 94 -4.11 11.76 -23.80
C VAL A 94 -2.91 12.50 -23.25
N MET A 95 -1.80 11.79 -23.08
CA MET A 95 -0.58 12.32 -22.49
C MET A 95 0.63 12.00 -23.37
N ASN A 96 1.66 12.85 -23.29
CA ASN A 96 2.95 12.53 -23.91
C ASN A 96 3.70 11.50 -23.04
N SER A 97 4.03 10.36 -23.64
CA SER A 97 4.81 9.29 -23.03
C SER A 97 5.93 8.90 -23.98
N ALA A 98 7.18 9.07 -23.56
CA ALA A 98 8.36 8.72 -24.36
C ALA A 98 8.32 9.28 -25.80
N LYS A 99 7.91 10.55 -25.96
CA LYS A 99 7.76 11.26 -27.25
C LYS A 99 6.63 10.73 -28.15
N LYS A 100 5.70 9.94 -27.60
CA LYS A 100 4.50 9.47 -28.29
C LYS A 100 3.25 9.91 -27.54
N MET A 101 2.16 10.14 -28.26
CA MET A 101 0.84 10.30 -27.63
C MET A 101 0.36 8.93 -27.16
N ALA A 102 -0.05 8.86 -25.89
CA ALA A 102 -0.61 7.65 -25.29
C ALA A 102 -1.90 7.99 -24.55
N ALA A 103 -2.92 7.15 -24.76
CA ALA A 103 -4.12 7.16 -23.93
C ALA A 103 -3.81 6.48 -22.58
N MET A 104 -4.15 7.14 -21.48
CA MET A 104 -3.92 6.66 -20.13
C MET A 104 -5.20 6.73 -19.30
N PHE A 105 -5.47 5.67 -18.53
CA PHE A 105 -6.54 5.68 -17.56
C PHE A 105 -6.05 6.38 -16.28
N VAL A 106 -6.76 7.43 -15.90
CA VAL A 106 -6.46 8.25 -14.71
C VAL A 106 -7.62 8.11 -13.73
N ALA A 107 -7.30 7.75 -12.49
CA ALA A 107 -8.25 7.79 -11.39
C ALA A 107 -8.39 9.21 -10.85
N HIS A 108 -9.62 9.67 -10.76
CA HIS A 108 -10.00 10.96 -10.23
C HIS A 108 -10.51 10.77 -8.81
N ILE A 109 -9.71 11.21 -7.84
CA ILE A 109 -10.04 11.12 -6.43
C ILE A 109 -10.69 12.43 -6.01
N PRO A 110 -11.90 12.37 -5.40
CA PRO A 110 -12.64 13.57 -5.05
C PRO A 110 -11.90 14.43 -4.01
N HIS A 111 -12.22 15.71 -3.95
CA HIS A 111 -11.69 16.60 -2.93
C HIS A 111 -12.07 16.13 -1.53
N LYS A 112 -11.07 16.02 -0.63
CA LYS A 112 -11.25 15.54 0.75
C LYS A 112 -12.01 14.19 0.81
N PRO A 113 -11.49 13.14 0.17
CA PRO A 113 -12.12 11.84 0.24
C PRO A 113 -12.00 11.30 1.68
N PRO A 114 -12.87 10.36 2.10
CA PRO A 114 -12.61 9.59 3.30
C PRO A 114 -11.18 9.00 3.30
N PRO A 115 -10.50 8.93 4.46
CA PRO A 115 -9.10 8.51 4.53
C PRO A 115 -8.84 7.12 3.93
N THR A 116 -9.85 6.26 3.91
CA THR A 116 -9.80 4.90 3.39
C THR A 116 -9.76 4.81 1.87
N VAL A 117 -10.23 5.83 1.14
CA VAL A 117 -10.42 5.76 -0.32
C VAL A 117 -9.10 5.65 -1.05
N PHE A 118 -8.16 6.55 -0.76
CA PHE A 118 -6.85 6.51 -1.38
C PHE A 118 -6.07 5.26 -0.99
N ALA A 119 -6.14 4.85 0.28
CA ALA A 119 -5.54 3.61 0.75
C ALA A 119 -6.11 2.38 0.02
N ALA A 120 -7.43 2.29 -0.14
CA ALA A 120 -8.09 1.19 -0.85
C ALA A 120 -7.67 1.14 -2.31
N TYR A 121 -7.62 2.29 -2.98
CA TYR A 121 -7.21 2.38 -4.38
C TYR A 121 -5.75 2.00 -4.57
N MET A 122 -4.84 2.54 -3.74
CA MET A 122 -3.42 2.21 -3.73
C MET A 122 -3.21 0.71 -3.50
N PHE A 123 -3.83 0.17 -2.45
CA PHE A 123 -3.74 -1.25 -2.11
C PHE A 123 -4.21 -2.14 -3.26
N SER A 124 -5.39 -1.87 -3.82
CA SER A 124 -5.98 -2.64 -4.92
C SER A 124 -5.06 -2.67 -6.15
N ASN A 125 -4.55 -1.51 -6.56
CA ASN A 125 -3.65 -1.42 -7.72
C ASN A 125 -2.34 -2.17 -7.46
N MET A 126 -1.71 -1.97 -6.30
CA MET A 126 -0.44 -2.62 -5.97
C MET A 126 -0.56 -4.15 -5.87
N VAL A 127 -1.67 -4.66 -5.36
CA VAL A 127 -1.98 -6.10 -5.38
C VAL A 127 -2.14 -6.59 -6.83
N SER A 128 -2.95 -5.90 -7.63
CA SER A 128 -3.22 -6.30 -9.02
C SER A 128 -1.97 -6.32 -9.91
N LEU A 129 -0.99 -5.46 -9.60
CA LEU A 129 0.29 -5.35 -10.30
C LEU A 129 1.37 -6.29 -9.74
N GLY A 130 1.05 -7.12 -8.75
CA GLY A 130 2.01 -8.06 -8.13
C GLY A 130 3.07 -7.37 -7.28
N TRP A 131 2.92 -6.09 -6.95
CA TRP A 131 3.96 -5.35 -6.22
C TRP A 131 4.07 -5.72 -4.75
N LEU A 132 3.03 -6.35 -4.19
CA LEU A 132 3.02 -6.90 -2.83
C LEU A 132 3.46 -8.37 -2.77
N GLU A 133 3.98 -8.94 -3.87
CA GLU A 133 4.62 -10.26 -3.83
C GLU A 133 5.79 -10.27 -2.82
N GLY A 134 5.77 -11.25 -1.92
CA GLY A 134 6.75 -11.33 -0.83
C GLY A 134 6.40 -10.48 0.40
N LEU A 135 5.18 -9.93 0.48
CA LEU A 135 4.65 -9.32 1.70
C LEU A 135 4.66 -10.33 2.86
N LYS A 136 5.23 -9.93 3.99
CA LYS A 136 5.39 -10.76 5.19
C LYS A 136 5.35 -9.91 6.46
N ARG A 137 5.19 -10.59 7.61
CA ARG A 137 5.47 -10.01 8.94
C ARG A 137 6.84 -10.41 9.46
N CYS A 138 7.50 -9.48 10.14
CA CYS A 138 8.77 -9.72 10.81
C CYS A 138 8.61 -10.80 11.88
N LYS A 139 9.45 -11.84 11.84
CA LYS A 139 9.41 -12.95 12.82
C LYS A 139 9.96 -12.57 14.21
N ASN A 140 10.45 -11.35 14.41
CA ASN A 140 10.79 -10.87 15.75
C ASN A 140 9.47 -10.54 16.51
N PRO A 141 9.16 -11.21 17.64
CA PRO A 141 7.90 -11.03 18.36
C PRO A 141 7.61 -9.60 18.79
N GLU A 142 8.63 -8.79 19.06
CA GLU A 142 8.48 -7.39 19.47
C GLU A 142 8.36 -6.42 18.30
N CYS A 143 8.63 -6.86 17.07
CA CYS A 143 8.57 -5.99 15.90
C CYS A 143 7.25 -6.16 15.15
N GLN A 144 6.96 -7.38 14.69
CA GLN A 144 5.76 -7.74 13.90
C GLN A 144 5.45 -6.86 12.67
N GLN A 145 6.35 -5.96 12.29
CA GLN A 145 6.18 -5.04 11.17
C GLN A 145 6.03 -5.78 9.84
N PHE A 146 5.24 -5.18 8.96
CA PHE A 146 5.13 -5.58 7.57
C PHE A 146 6.38 -5.19 6.80
N PHE A 147 6.81 -6.07 5.91
CA PHE A 147 7.87 -5.80 4.94
C PHE A 147 7.65 -6.64 3.68
N ILE A 148 8.22 -6.19 2.56
CA ILE A 148 8.27 -6.95 1.31
C ILE A 148 9.69 -7.47 1.15
N GLY A 149 9.86 -8.79 1.06
CA GLY A 149 11.18 -9.39 1.00
C GLY A 149 11.22 -10.72 0.26
N ARG A 150 12.44 -11.16 -0.08
CA ARG A 150 12.70 -12.44 -0.75
C ARG A 150 12.14 -13.61 0.07
N SER A 151 11.86 -14.75 -0.59
CA SER A 151 11.25 -15.94 0.03
C SER A 151 11.97 -16.43 1.30
N ASN A 152 13.30 -16.36 1.33
CA ASN A 152 14.14 -16.77 2.46
C ASN A 152 14.26 -15.75 3.60
N VAL A 153 13.87 -14.49 3.38
CA VAL A 153 13.96 -13.44 4.41
C VAL A 153 12.82 -13.57 5.41
N LYS A 154 13.21 -13.63 6.70
CA LYS A 154 12.29 -13.81 7.86
C LYS A 154 12.12 -12.55 8.70
N TRP A 155 12.98 -11.55 8.53
CA TRP A 155 13.01 -10.35 9.36
C TRP A 155 13.00 -9.10 8.48
N CYS A 156 12.35 -8.03 8.94
CA CYS A 156 12.29 -6.77 8.20
C CYS A 156 13.65 -6.03 8.15
N SER A 157 14.57 -6.35 9.06
CA SER A 157 15.91 -5.77 9.11
C SER A 157 16.93 -6.73 9.70
N THR A 158 18.21 -6.49 9.40
CA THR A 158 19.35 -7.23 9.97
C THR A 158 19.34 -7.14 11.49
N SER A 159 19.04 -5.97 12.05
CA SER A 159 18.94 -5.73 13.49
C SER A 159 17.86 -6.61 14.14
N CYS A 160 16.67 -6.72 13.53
CA CYS A 160 15.62 -7.62 14.02
C CYS A 160 16.08 -9.09 14.04
N GLY A 161 16.78 -9.53 12.98
CA GLY A 161 17.31 -10.89 12.91
C GLY A 161 18.38 -11.17 13.97
N SER A 162 19.30 -10.22 14.18
CA SER A 162 20.36 -10.34 15.19
C SER A 162 19.80 -10.35 16.61
N LEU A 163 18.87 -9.43 16.92
CA LEU A 163 18.21 -9.36 18.23
C LEU A 163 17.47 -10.67 18.55
N TYR A 164 16.74 -11.22 17.57
CA TYR A 164 16.05 -12.49 17.72
C TYR A 164 17.02 -13.64 18.03
N ARG A 165 18.12 -13.77 17.26
CA ARG A 165 19.13 -14.82 17.48
C ARG A 165 19.79 -14.73 18.85
N VAL A 166 20.16 -13.52 19.29
CA VAL A 166 20.77 -13.30 20.61
C VAL A 166 19.83 -13.74 21.73
N ARG A 167 18.52 -13.43 21.61
CA ARG A 167 17.53 -13.86 22.60
C ARG A 167 17.35 -15.37 22.64
N GLN A 168 17.29 -16.03 21.49
CA GLN A 168 17.20 -17.49 21.44
C GLN A 168 18.44 -18.14 22.05
N LYS A 169 19.64 -17.61 21.78
CA LYS A 169 20.87 -18.05 22.44
C LYS A 169 20.77 -17.91 23.97
N ARG A 170 20.44 -16.71 24.47
CA ARG A 170 20.30 -16.45 25.92
C ARG A 170 19.24 -17.33 26.60
N LYS A 171 18.19 -17.74 25.90
CA LYS A 171 17.18 -18.68 26.44
C LYS A 171 17.76 -20.09 26.59
N ARG A 172 18.57 -20.54 25.64
CA ARG A 172 19.25 -21.84 25.72
C ARG A 172 20.36 -21.84 26.77
N ASP A 173 21.14 -20.77 26.86
CA ASP A 173 22.24 -20.66 27.84
C ASP A 173 21.74 -20.57 29.30
N LYS A 174 20.44 -20.34 29.52
CA LYS A 174 19.79 -20.32 30.84
C LYS A 174 19.15 -21.66 31.24
N GLN A 175 19.07 -22.61 30.32
CA GLN A 175 18.58 -23.98 30.55
C GLN A 175 19.78 -24.89 30.84
#